data_AF-A0A6B2C786-F1
#
_entry.id   AF-A0A6B2C786-F1
#
_cell.length_a   1.000
_cell.length_b   1.000
_cell.length_c   1.000
_cell.angle_alpha   90.00
_cell.angle_beta   90.00
_cell.angle_gamma   90.00
#
_symmetry.space_group_name_H-M   'P 1'
#
loop_
_entity.id
_entity.type
_entity.pdbx_description
1 polymer ?
#
loop_
_entity_poly.entity_id
_entity_poly.type
_entity_poly.pdbx_seq_one_letter_code
_entity_poly.pdbx_strand_id
1 'polypeptide(L)'
;YKNDHMKIWFKNENHITWLNDKPFVTSPDLISLMDPNGNPITNNALAKDLKVYVIGFKAHNIFRTEKGLEILGPKHFGFNIEYTPIENAIEKIKSYKQG
;
A
#
# COMPACT_ATOMS: atom_id res chain seq x y z
N TYR A 1 -2.83 16.15 2.68
CA TYR A 1 -3.53 14.92 3.09
C TYR A 1 -4.87 15.15 3.79
N LYS A 2 -5.24 16.36 4.26
CA LYS A 2 -6.50 16.57 5.01
C LYS A 2 -7.78 16.18 4.25
N ASN A 3 -7.76 16.25 2.91
CA ASN A 3 -8.87 15.86 2.04
C ASN A 3 -8.54 14.62 1.19
N ASP A 4 -7.43 13.91 1.48
CA ASP A 4 -7.07 12.71 0.75
C ASP A 4 -7.66 11.47 1.44
N HIS A 5 -8.19 10.53 0.68
CA HIS A 5 -8.76 9.29 1.16
C HIS A 5 -7.89 8.09 0.73
N MET A 6 -7.40 7.34 1.72
CA MET A 6 -6.69 6.08 1.50
C MET A 6 -7.67 4.92 1.65
N LYS A 7 -7.73 4.05 0.64
CA LYS A 7 -8.38 2.72 0.73
C LYS A 7 -7.30 1.66 0.78
N ILE A 8 -7.49 0.65 1.61
CA ILE A 8 -6.57 -0.48 1.75
C ILE A 8 -7.39 -1.75 1.60
N TRP A 9 -6.97 -2.63 0.69
CA TRP A 9 -7.47 -3.99 0.60
C TRP A 9 -6.45 -4.94 1.19
N PHE A 10 -6.93 -5.88 2.00
CA PHE A 10 -6.11 -6.78 2.79
C PHE A 10 -6.72 -8.19 2.84
N LYS A 11 -5.85 -9.18 3.10
CA LYS A 11 -6.22 -10.54 3.53
C LYS A 11 -5.67 -10.76 4.94
N ASN A 12 -4.63 -11.57 5.09
CA ASN A 12 -3.86 -11.65 6.33
C ASN A 12 -3.01 -10.37 6.47
N GLU A 13 -2.41 -9.90 5.36
CA GLU A 13 -1.64 -8.67 5.26
C GLU A 13 -2.31 -7.63 4.33
N ASN A 14 -1.86 -6.38 4.42
CA ASN A 14 -2.29 -5.29 3.52
C ASN A 14 -1.56 -5.40 2.18
N HIS A 15 -2.32 -5.47 1.08
CA HIS A 15 -1.76 -5.78 -0.24
C HIS A 15 -1.96 -4.68 -1.27
N ILE A 16 -3.09 -3.98 -1.26
CA ILE A 16 -3.40 -2.99 -2.30
C ILE A 16 -3.87 -1.71 -1.63
N THR A 17 -3.35 -0.58 -2.09
CA THR A 17 -3.83 0.74 -1.67
C THR A 17 -4.29 1.58 -2.84
N TRP A 18 -5.25 2.46 -2.57
CA TRP A 18 -5.64 3.54 -3.45
C TRP A 18 -5.61 4.85 -2.67
N LEU A 19 -5.01 5.88 -3.26
CA LEU A 19 -5.13 7.25 -2.77
C LEU A 19 -6.02 8.03 -3.72
N ASN A 20 -7.15 8.52 -3.23
CA ASN A 20 -8.16 9.20 -4.04
C ASN A 20 -8.54 8.39 -5.30
N ASP A 21 -8.89 7.12 -5.08
CA ASP A 21 -9.29 6.14 -6.10
C ASP A 21 -8.24 5.76 -7.15
N LYS A 22 -7.01 6.29 -7.04
CA LYS A 22 -5.88 5.92 -7.89
C LYS A 22 -5.02 4.87 -7.18
N PRO A 23 -4.66 3.74 -7.82
CA PRO A 23 -3.73 2.78 -7.24
C PRO A 23 -2.44 3.47 -6.80
N PHE A 24 -1.96 3.14 -5.60
CA PHE A 24 -0.79 3.79 -5.00
C PHE A 24 0.34 2.81 -4.69
N VAL A 25 0.38 2.27 -3.47
CA VAL A 25 1.35 1.25 -3.05
C VAL A 25 0.68 -0.12 -3.06
N THR A 26 1.35 -1.11 -3.61
CA THR A 26 0.86 -2.49 -3.61
C THR A 26 1.97 -3.46 -3.20
N SER A 27 1.61 -4.67 -2.81
CA SER A 27 2.56 -5.78 -2.73
C SER A 27 3.34 -5.92 -4.06
N PRO A 28 4.62 -6.32 -4.01
CA PRO A 28 5.35 -6.82 -2.84
C PRO A 28 5.82 -5.77 -1.82
N ASP A 29 5.65 -4.47 -2.07
CA ASP A 29 5.97 -3.45 -1.06
C ASP A 29 5.06 -3.60 0.16
N LEU A 30 5.64 -3.51 1.36
CA LEU A 30 4.93 -3.76 2.60
C LEU A 30 4.10 -2.53 2.97
N ILE A 31 2.85 -2.76 3.36
CA ILE A 31 1.95 -1.74 3.90
C ILE A 31 1.62 -2.12 5.35
N SER A 32 2.05 -1.31 6.31
CA SER A 32 1.82 -1.54 7.73
C SER A 32 0.97 -0.44 8.34
N LEU A 33 0.13 -0.82 9.30
CA LEU A 33 -0.65 0.10 10.11
C LEU A 33 0.02 0.25 11.47
N MET A 34 0.15 1.48 11.97
CA MET A 34 0.70 1.75 13.29
C MET A 34 -0.22 2.66 14.10
N ASP A 35 -0.21 2.50 15.43
CA ASP A 35 -0.87 3.42 16.34
C ASP A 35 -0.09 4.76 16.44
N PRO A 36 -0.66 5.79 17.08
CA PRO A 36 0.03 7.06 17.28
C PRO A 36 1.32 6.98 18.12
N ASN A 37 1.54 5.88 18.86
CA ASN A 37 2.73 5.63 19.66
C ASN A 37 3.81 4.85 18.88
N GLY A 38 3.53 4.46 17.63
CA GLY A 38 4.43 3.71 16.76
C GLY A 38 4.35 2.19 16.90
N ASN A 39 3.37 1.64 17.61
CA ASN A 39 3.18 0.20 17.69
C ASN A 39 2.45 -0.33 16.45
N PRO A 40 2.85 -1.49 15.91
CA PRO A 40 2.13 -2.11 14.79
C PRO A 40 0.71 -2.51 15.20
N ILE A 41 -0.25 -2.30 14.31
CA ILE A 41 -1.64 -2.72 14.44
C ILE A 41 -1.90 -3.82 13.43
N THR A 42 -2.44 -4.93 13.91
CA THR A 42 -2.90 -6.04 13.08
C THR A 42 -4.32 -5.78 12.54
N ASN A 43 -4.64 -6.33 11.37
CA ASN A 43 -5.92 -6.06 10.70
C ASN A 43 -7.15 -6.48 11.53
N ASN A 44 -7.02 -7.49 12.39
CA ASN A 44 -8.08 -7.95 13.30
C ASN A 44 -8.34 -7.01 14.50
N ALA A 45 -7.42 -6.07 14.79
CA ALA A 45 -7.58 -5.07 15.84
C ALA A 45 -8.19 -3.76 15.32
N LEU A 46 -8.52 -3.68 14.01
CA LEU A 46 -9.11 -2.50 13.42
C LEU A 46 -10.56 -2.30 13.90
N ALA A 47 -10.84 -1.08 14.33
CA ALA A 47 -12.15 -0.61 14.72
C ALA A 47 -12.49 0.69 14.00
N LYS A 48 -13.78 1.00 13.92
CA LYS A 48 -14.24 2.28 13.40
C LYS A 48 -13.64 3.42 14.24
N ASP A 49 -13.27 4.51 13.56
CA ASP A 49 -12.72 5.74 14.15
C ASP A 49 -11.34 5.57 14.84
N LEU A 50 -10.70 4.40 14.70
CA LEU A 50 -9.32 4.19 15.14
C LEU A 50 -8.36 5.06 14.33
N LYS A 51 -7.56 5.86 15.04
CA LYS A 51 -6.50 6.67 14.41
C LYS A 51 -5.28 5.80 14.19
N VAL A 52 -4.84 5.72 12.93
CA VAL A 52 -3.68 4.93 12.54
C VAL A 52 -2.79 5.73 11.59
N TYR A 53 -1.50 5.40 11.58
CA TYR A 53 -0.58 5.74 10.51
C TYR A 53 -0.49 4.58 9.52
N VAL A 54 -0.41 4.90 8.23
CA VAL A 54 -0.16 3.92 7.16
C VAL A 54 1.26 4.14 6.67
N ILE A 55 2.09 3.10 6.75
CA ILE A 55 3.51 3.17 6.42
C ILE A 55 3.85 2.15 5.35
N GLY A 56 4.48 2.63 4.28
CA GLY A 56 4.96 1.80 3.18
C GLY A 56 6.46 1.52 3.29
N PHE A 57 6.88 0.29 2.99
CA PHE A 57 8.29 -0.09 2.93
C PHE A 57 8.62 -0.73 1.59
N LYS A 58 9.78 -0.36 1.05
CA LYS A 58 10.36 -1.00 -0.14
C LYS A 58 10.57 -2.48 0.10
N ALA A 59 10.02 -3.30 -0.79
CA ALA A 59 10.25 -4.73 -0.84
C ALA A 59 11.71 -5.04 -1.17
N HIS A 60 12.17 -6.18 -0.69
CA HIS A 60 13.45 -6.73 -1.09
C HIS A 60 13.46 -7.00 -2.61
N ASN A 61 14.59 -6.75 -3.28
CA ASN A 61 14.70 -6.83 -4.75
C ASN A 61 14.30 -8.20 -5.31
N ILE A 62 14.50 -9.28 -4.55
CA ILE A 62 14.10 -10.64 -4.96
C ILE A 62 12.59 -10.76 -5.24
N PHE A 63 11.75 -10.04 -4.48
CA PHE A 63 10.30 -10.06 -4.66
C PHE A 63 9.82 -9.17 -5.81
N ARG A 64 10.70 -8.30 -6.32
CA ARG A 64 10.42 -7.39 -7.43
C ARG A 64 10.84 -7.98 -8.79
N THR A 65 11.38 -9.20 -8.80
CA THR A 65 11.62 -9.98 -10.02
C THR A 65 10.32 -10.39 -10.67
N GLU A 66 10.33 -10.77 -11.95
CA GLU A 66 9.14 -11.27 -12.66
C GLU A 66 8.43 -12.38 -11.88
N LYS A 67 9.18 -13.39 -11.44
CA LYS A 67 8.66 -14.49 -10.63
C LYS A 67 8.16 -14.04 -9.25
N GLY A 68 8.83 -13.07 -8.62
CA GLY A 68 8.37 -12.47 -7.38
C GLY A 68 7.01 -11.78 -7.55
N LEU A 69 6.83 -11.02 -8.64
CA LEU A 69 5.59 -10.31 -8.95
C LEU A 69 4.46 -11.25 -9.40
N GLU A 70 4.77 -12.38 -10.01
CA GLU A 70 3.79 -13.43 -10.32
C GLU A 70 3.12 -13.98 -9.04
N ILE A 71 3.88 -14.05 -7.94
CA ILE A 71 3.44 -14.66 -6.67
C ILE A 71 2.94 -13.61 -5.67
N LEU A 72 3.54 -12.42 -5.65
CA LEU A 72 3.30 -11.39 -4.64
C LEU A 72 2.78 -10.06 -5.21
N GLY A 73 2.69 -9.94 -6.53
CA GLY A 73 2.22 -8.73 -7.18
C GLY A 73 0.69 -8.58 -7.11
N PRO A 74 0.16 -7.40 -7.45
CA PRO A 74 -1.27 -7.13 -7.43
C PRO A 74 -2.10 -8.07 -8.31
N LYS A 75 -1.56 -8.52 -9.45
CA LYS A 75 -2.22 -9.48 -10.35
C LYS A 75 -2.46 -10.83 -9.68
N HIS A 76 -1.54 -11.29 -8.82
CA HIS A 76 -1.72 -12.51 -8.03
C HIS A 76 -2.96 -12.42 -7.14
N PHE A 77 -3.24 -11.23 -6.60
CA PHE A 77 -4.40 -10.97 -5.75
C PHE A 77 -5.69 -10.66 -6.53
N GLY A 78 -5.68 -10.81 -7.87
CA GLY A 78 -6.86 -10.62 -8.72
C GLY A 78 -7.09 -9.17 -9.16
N PHE A 79 -6.13 -8.27 -8.95
CA PHE A 79 -6.24 -6.88 -9.38
C PHE A 79 -5.50 -6.64 -10.69
N ASN A 80 -6.21 -6.09 -11.68
CA ASN A 80 -5.60 -5.62 -12.93
C ASN A 80 -4.87 -4.27 -12.71
N ILE A 81 -3.85 -4.29 -11.86
CA ILE A 81 -3.00 -3.15 -11.50
C ILE A 81 -1.57 -3.53 -11.89
N GLU A 82 -0.85 -2.62 -12.51
CA GLU A 82 0.58 -2.78 -12.76
C GLU A 82 1.37 -2.44 -11.49
N TYR A 83 2.29 -3.32 -11.10
CA TYR A 83 3.17 -3.04 -9.97
C TYR A 83 4.07 -1.84 -10.28
N THR A 84 3.99 -0.82 -9.44
CA THR A 84 4.90 0.33 -9.44
C THR A 84 5.68 0.30 -8.13
N PRO A 85 7.03 0.24 -8.14
CA PRO A 85 7.82 0.35 -6.93
C PRO A 85 7.45 1.59 -6.12
N ILE A 86 7.36 1.47 -4.80
CA ILE A 86 6.93 2.55 -3.90
C ILE A 86 7.71 3.85 -4.10
N GLU A 87 9.01 3.76 -4.36
CA GLU A 87 9.85 4.94 -4.66
C GLU A 87 9.33 5.73 -5.88
N ASN A 88 8.79 5.05 -6.89
CA ASN A 88 8.22 5.66 -8.08
C ASN A 88 6.76 6.09 -7.86
N ALA A 89 6.01 5.34 -7.05
CA ALA A 89 4.62 5.67 -6.72
C ALA A 89 4.52 7.02 -6.00
N ILE A 90 5.48 7.33 -5.11
CA ILE A 90 5.56 8.61 -4.40
C ILE A 90 5.70 9.78 -5.38
N GLU A 91 6.55 9.64 -6.40
CA GLU A 91 6.73 10.68 -7.43
C GLU A 91 5.46 10.89 -8.27
N LYS A 92 4.76 9.80 -8.60
CA LYS A 92 3.50 9.84 -9.35
C LYS A 92 2.39 10.63 -8.64
N ILE A 93 2.36 10.61 -7.31
CA ILE A 93 1.34 11.35 -6.55
C ILE A 93 1.71 12.83 -6.38
N LYS A 94 2.99 13.17 -6.33
CA LYS A 94 3.41 14.58 -6.33
C LYS A 94 2.92 15.30 -7.58
N SER A 95 2.94 14.65 -8.75
CA SER A 95 2.46 15.25 -10.00
C SER A 95 0.94 15.44 -10.03
N TYR A 96 0.15 14.54 -9.40
CA TYR A 96 -1.32 14.69 -9.33
C TYR A 96 -1.80 15.84 -8.44
N LYS A 97 -0.95 16.37 -7.56
CA LYS A 97 -1.30 17.51 -6.68
C LYS A 97 -0.83 18.85 -7.23
N GLN A 98 -0.08 18.85 -8.34
CA GLN A 98 0.44 20.06 -8.98
C GLN A 98 -0.40 20.50 -10.19
N GLY A 99 -1.33 19.67 -10.67
CA GLY A 99 -2.36 20.02 -11.64
C GLY A 99 -3.73 20.11 -10.98
#